data_AF-L7W381-F1
#
_entry.id   AF-L7W381-F1
#
_cell.length_a   1.000
_cell.length_b   1.000
_cell.length_c   1.000
_cell.angle_alpha   90.00
_cell.angle_beta   90.00
_cell.angle_gamma   90.00
#
_symmetry.space_group_name_H-M   'P 1'
#
loop_
_entity.id
_entity.type
_entity.pdbx_description
1 polymer ?
#
loop_
_entity_poly.entity_id
_entity_poly.type
_entity_poly.pdbx_seq_one_letter_code
_entity_poly.pdbx_strand_id
1 'polypeptide(L)'
;MHKHRTRKIFQRRMNEGLNIFDLIDSFSLDYSDIEIWVSDDRSFYLDYLKAIDITEKQDNFIKAYKRHLCNVSKACRKVNIHRSTYYDWKNKSDSFSNLVDSAREEMYDDIESILLNKIIVEGNTRLLMFYASTRMKDRGYGSTVIVKGDNRLIQGYSNKYSGMTIEQLDSKISELQDFKQ
;
A
#
# COMPACT_ATOMS: atom_id res chain seq x y z
N MET A 1 -13.68 26.97 23.92
CA MET A 1 -12.68 28.07 23.86
C MET A 1 -11.23 27.57 23.71
N HIS A 2 -10.83 26.47 24.36
CA HIS A 2 -9.46 25.95 24.31
C HIS A 2 -9.03 25.46 22.91
N LYS A 3 -9.86 24.65 22.22
CA LYS A 3 -9.52 24.06 20.91
C LYS A 3 -9.19 25.09 19.80
N HIS A 4 -9.88 26.23 19.75
CA HIS A 4 -9.57 27.29 18.78
C HIS A 4 -8.20 27.94 19.00
N ARG A 5 -7.78 28.11 20.28
CA ARG A 5 -6.47 28.67 20.60
C ARG A 5 -5.36 27.70 20.24
N THR A 6 -5.55 26.41 20.52
CA THR A 6 -4.63 25.33 20.14
C THR A 6 -4.45 25.26 18.62
N ARG A 7 -5.54 25.26 17.85
CA ARG A 7 -5.49 25.25 16.37
C ARG A 7 -4.65 26.42 15.81
N LYS A 8 -4.88 27.65 16.30
CA LYS A 8 -4.13 28.83 15.82
C LYS A 8 -2.64 28.74 16.09
N ILE A 9 -2.25 28.23 17.27
CA ILE A 9 -0.84 28.06 17.62
C ILE A 9 -0.22 26.95 16.76
N PHE A 10 -0.93 25.83 16.58
CA PHE A 10 -0.50 24.73 15.71
C PHE A 10 -0.29 25.22 14.27
N GLN A 11 -1.27 25.90 13.69
CA GLN A 11 -1.20 26.44 12.32
C GLN A 11 -0.02 27.39 12.15
N ARG A 12 0.21 28.28 13.13
CA ARG A 12 1.35 29.19 13.11
C ARG A 12 2.67 28.43 13.07
N ARG A 13 2.86 27.45 13.96
CA ARG A 13 4.09 26.66 14.04
C ARG A 13 4.33 25.80 12.79
N MET A 14 3.26 25.24 12.24
CA MET A 14 3.31 24.53 10.96
C MET A 14 3.77 25.46 9.83
N ASN A 15 3.27 26.69 9.78
CA ASN A 15 3.70 27.71 8.81
C ASN A 15 5.13 28.22 9.05
N GLU A 16 5.70 28.01 10.24
CA GLU A 16 7.11 28.25 10.55
C GLU A 16 8.03 27.09 10.05
N GLY A 17 7.46 26.04 9.45
CA GLY A 17 8.19 24.93 8.83
C GLY A 17 8.46 23.74 9.76
N LEU A 18 7.84 23.71 10.94
CA LEU A 18 7.94 22.59 11.87
C LEU A 18 7.22 21.35 11.30
N ASN A 19 7.81 20.18 11.54
CA ASN A 19 7.25 18.90 11.12
C ASN A 19 5.89 18.66 11.79
N ILE A 20 4.89 18.26 11.00
CA ILE A 20 3.54 18.00 11.49
C ILE A 20 3.53 16.91 12.56
N PHE A 21 4.30 15.83 12.38
CA PHE A 21 4.35 14.72 13.33
C PHE A 21 4.81 15.19 14.72
N ASP A 22 5.90 15.96 14.77
CA ASP A 22 6.42 16.52 16.01
C ASP A 22 5.42 17.48 16.67
N LEU A 23 4.69 18.27 15.85
CA LEU A 23 3.65 19.14 16.34
C LEU A 23 2.52 18.34 16.97
N ILE A 24 2.01 17.31 16.30
CA ILE A 24 0.92 16.46 16.81
C ILE A 24 1.31 15.89 18.19
N ASP A 25 2.52 15.35 18.31
CA ASP A 25 3.03 14.79 19.56
C ASP A 25 3.17 15.86 20.66
N SER A 26 3.75 17.02 20.33
CA SER A 26 3.96 18.11 21.28
C SER A 26 2.66 18.69 21.87
N PHE A 27 1.57 18.63 21.10
CA PHE A 27 0.25 19.08 21.54
C PHE A 27 -0.60 17.92 22.07
N SER A 28 -0.06 16.70 22.11
CA SER A 28 -0.76 15.47 22.48
C SER A 28 -2.10 15.32 21.75
N LEU A 29 -2.10 15.62 20.46
CA LEU A 29 -3.27 15.56 19.60
C LEU A 29 -3.44 14.17 19.02
N ASP A 30 -4.69 13.79 18.80
CA ASP A 30 -5.03 12.61 18.01
C ASP A 30 -5.34 13.00 16.55
N TYR A 31 -5.28 12.02 15.65
CA TYR A 31 -5.66 12.18 14.23
C TYR A 31 -7.06 12.78 14.09
N SER A 32 -8.00 12.39 14.96
CA SER A 32 -9.37 12.89 14.95
C SER A 32 -9.47 14.40 15.21
N ASP A 33 -8.62 14.99 16.05
CA ASP A 33 -8.64 16.43 16.31
C ASP A 33 -8.21 17.24 15.07
N ILE A 34 -7.23 16.72 14.32
CA ILE A 34 -6.74 17.35 13.09
C ILE A 34 -7.81 17.27 11.99
N GLU A 35 -8.45 16.11 11.85
CA GLU A 35 -9.51 15.90 10.86
C GLU A 35 -10.68 16.87 11.10
N ILE A 36 -11.06 17.09 12.36
CA ILE A 36 -12.05 18.10 12.74
C ILE A 36 -11.61 19.49 12.27
N TRP A 37 -10.35 19.89 12.52
CA TRP A 37 -9.85 21.21 12.11
C TRP A 37 -9.78 21.39 10.60
N VAL A 38 -9.36 20.34 9.88
CA VAL A 38 -9.35 20.30 8.42
C VAL A 38 -10.77 20.47 7.86
N SER A 39 -11.78 19.90 8.51
CA SER A 39 -13.18 20.03 8.09
C SER A 39 -13.81 21.39 8.42
N ASP A 40 -13.39 22.02 9.52
CA ASP A 40 -14.00 23.24 10.07
C ASP A 40 -13.42 24.54 9.46
N ASP A 41 -12.12 24.57 9.15
CA ASP A 41 -11.43 25.81 8.76
C ASP A 41 -10.68 25.67 7.42
N ARG A 42 -11.17 26.38 6.39
CA ARG A 42 -10.55 26.38 5.06
C ARG A 42 -9.12 26.92 5.07
N SER A 43 -8.82 27.92 5.90
CA SER A 43 -7.47 28.48 6.01
C SER A 43 -6.51 27.43 6.54
N PHE A 44 -6.93 26.76 7.63
CA PHE A 44 -6.16 25.66 8.21
C PHE A 44 -5.94 24.53 7.20
N TYR A 45 -6.99 24.11 6.50
CA TYR A 45 -6.92 23.07 5.48
C TYR A 45 -5.88 23.38 4.41
N LEU A 46 -5.88 24.60 3.85
CA LEU A 46 -4.93 24.96 2.80
C LEU A 46 -3.48 25.00 3.29
N ASP A 47 -3.25 25.46 4.52
CA ASP A 47 -1.92 25.47 5.10
C ASP A 47 -1.45 24.05 5.46
N TYR A 48 -2.35 23.20 5.92
CA TYR A 48 -2.08 21.79 6.20
C TYR A 48 -1.66 21.05 4.92
N LEU A 49 -2.38 21.26 3.81
CA LEU A 49 -2.04 20.66 2.52
C LEU A 49 -0.64 21.07 2.03
N LYS A 50 -0.26 22.34 2.22
CA LYS A 50 1.09 22.81 1.89
C LYS A 50 2.15 22.13 2.75
N ALA A 51 1.87 21.98 4.04
CA ALA A 51 2.82 21.38 4.97
C ALA A 51 3.05 19.88 4.72
N ILE A 52 2.07 19.15 4.17
CA ILE A 52 2.24 17.77 3.69
C ILE A 52 2.70 17.67 2.21
N ASP A 53 2.96 18.80 1.55
CA ASP A 53 3.38 18.89 0.15
C ASP A 53 2.40 18.24 -0.85
N ILE A 54 1.10 18.54 -0.73
CA ILE A 54 0.11 18.17 -1.75
C ILE A 54 -0.82 19.34 -2.10
N THR A 55 -1.39 19.28 -3.30
CA THR A 55 -2.37 20.26 -3.79
C THR A 55 -3.80 19.88 -3.41
N GLU A 56 -4.70 20.87 -3.37
CA GLU A 56 -6.14 20.64 -3.14
C GLU A 56 -6.75 19.68 -4.18
N LYS A 57 -6.26 19.69 -5.43
CA LYS A 57 -6.71 18.73 -6.46
C LYS A 57 -6.26 17.30 -6.17
N GLN A 58 -5.02 17.13 -5.68
CA GLN A 58 -4.51 15.81 -5.29
C GLN A 58 -5.26 15.25 -4.09
N ASP A 59 -5.55 16.07 -3.07
CA ASP A 59 -6.36 15.65 -1.93
C ASP A 59 -7.78 15.25 -2.33
N ASN A 60 -8.44 16.06 -3.18
CA ASN A 60 -9.74 15.73 -3.74
C ASN A 60 -9.71 14.40 -4.52
N PHE A 61 -8.63 14.11 -5.24
CA PHE A 61 -8.43 12.83 -5.90
C PHE A 61 -8.32 11.69 -4.89
N ILE A 62 -7.52 11.83 -3.83
CA ILE A 62 -7.36 10.79 -2.80
C ILE A 62 -8.71 10.49 -2.12
N LYS A 63 -9.48 11.53 -1.78
CA LYS A 63 -10.84 11.37 -1.23
C LYS A 63 -11.77 10.62 -2.18
N ALA A 64 -11.75 10.96 -3.47
CA ALA A 64 -12.53 10.24 -4.49
C ALA A 64 -12.03 8.80 -4.71
N TYR A 65 -10.72 8.59 -4.61
CA TYR A 65 -10.05 7.30 -4.77
C TYR A 65 -10.46 6.32 -3.67
N LYS A 66 -10.40 6.75 -2.40
CA LYS A 66 -10.89 5.98 -1.24
C LYS A 66 -12.37 5.60 -1.41
N ARG A 67 -13.23 6.58 -1.72
CA ARG A 67 -14.68 6.36 -1.93
C ARG A 67 -15.02 5.40 -3.07
N HIS A 68 -14.10 5.22 -4.03
CA HIS A 68 -14.28 4.34 -5.18
C HIS A 68 -13.43 3.07 -5.10
N LEU A 69 -13.09 2.61 -3.89
CA LEU A 69 -12.36 1.37 -3.64
C LEU A 69 -11.06 1.32 -4.45
N CYS A 70 -10.27 2.40 -4.34
CA CYS A 70 -9.00 2.55 -5.02
C CYS A 70 -9.07 2.39 -6.55
N ASN A 71 -10.19 2.75 -7.18
CA ASN A 71 -10.31 2.73 -8.63
C ASN A 71 -9.84 4.06 -9.25
N VAL A 72 -8.63 4.05 -9.81
CA VAL A 72 -7.99 5.21 -10.47
C VAL A 72 -8.92 5.83 -11.52
N SER A 73 -9.54 5.02 -12.38
CA SER A 73 -10.34 5.53 -13.51
C SER A 73 -11.63 6.21 -13.05
N LYS A 74 -12.26 5.74 -11.96
CA LYS A 74 -13.43 6.39 -11.37
C LYS A 74 -13.04 7.68 -10.64
N ALA A 75 -11.94 7.65 -9.89
CA ALA A 75 -11.41 8.82 -9.18
C ALA A 75 -11.01 9.95 -10.14
N CYS A 76 -10.28 9.64 -11.22
CA CYS A 76 -9.92 10.61 -12.25
C CYS A 76 -11.14 11.28 -12.87
N ARG A 77 -12.17 10.49 -13.22
CA ARG A 77 -13.45 11.01 -13.73
C ARG A 77 -14.15 11.91 -12.71
N LYS A 78 -14.12 11.55 -11.44
CA LYS A 78 -14.77 12.32 -10.37
C LYS A 78 -14.11 13.69 -10.15
N VAL A 79 -12.79 13.79 -10.28
CA VAL A 79 -12.01 15.03 -10.09
C VAL A 79 -11.74 15.77 -11.41
N ASN A 80 -12.26 15.25 -12.52
CA ASN A 80 -12.10 15.82 -13.86
C ASN A 80 -10.62 16.00 -14.27
N ILE A 81 -9.84 14.94 -14.11
CA ILE A 81 -8.44 14.88 -14.56
C ILE A 81 -8.23 13.71 -15.52
N HIS A 82 -7.24 13.82 -16.39
CA HIS A 82 -6.81 12.69 -17.21
C HIS A 82 -6.00 11.70 -16.37
N ARG A 83 -5.99 10.42 -16.76
CA ARG A 83 -5.27 9.38 -16.04
C ARG A 83 -3.75 9.59 -16.07
N SER A 84 -3.22 10.22 -17.12
CA SER A 84 -1.78 10.58 -17.18
C SER A 84 -1.38 11.50 -16.02
N THR A 85 -2.23 12.46 -15.67
CA THR A 85 -2.00 13.40 -14.56
C THR A 85 -1.81 12.68 -13.23
N TYR A 86 -2.58 11.61 -12.98
CA TYR A 86 -2.39 10.78 -11.78
C TYR A 86 -1.00 10.12 -11.76
N TYR A 87 -0.55 9.56 -12.88
CA TYR A 87 0.78 8.93 -12.95
C TYR A 87 1.90 9.97 -12.84
N ASP A 88 1.72 11.13 -13.45
CA ASP A 88 2.66 12.25 -13.31
C ASP A 88 2.78 12.68 -11.84
N TRP A 89 1.66 12.77 -11.12
CA TRP A 89 1.68 13.08 -9.69
C TRP A 89 2.35 11.97 -8.88
N LYS A 90 2.05 10.70 -9.16
CA LYS A 90 2.68 9.57 -8.45
C LYS A 90 4.20 9.55 -8.62
N ASN A 91 4.69 9.91 -9.81
CA ASN A 91 6.13 9.87 -10.11
C ASN A 91 6.90 11.10 -9.60
N LYS A 92 6.23 12.23 -9.38
CA LYS A 92 6.87 13.51 -9.05
C LYS A 92 6.72 13.93 -7.59
N SER A 93 5.73 13.41 -6.87
CA SER A 93 5.42 13.79 -5.50
C SER A 93 5.38 12.54 -4.62
N ASP A 94 6.39 12.42 -3.77
CA ASP A 94 6.50 11.32 -2.81
C ASP A 94 5.33 11.33 -1.82
N SER A 95 4.94 12.52 -1.34
CA SER A 95 3.77 12.68 -0.46
C SER A 95 2.49 12.17 -1.10
N PHE A 96 2.23 12.51 -2.37
CA PHE A 96 1.06 12.00 -3.07
C PHE A 96 1.12 10.49 -3.29
N SER A 97 2.28 9.95 -3.67
CA SER A 97 2.45 8.50 -3.85
C SER A 97 2.18 7.76 -2.55
N ASN A 98 2.75 8.22 -1.44
CA ASN A 98 2.56 7.62 -0.12
C ASN A 98 1.09 7.63 0.29
N LEU A 99 0.35 8.73 0.09
CA LEU A 99 -1.08 8.79 0.41
C LEU A 99 -1.92 7.84 -0.46
N VAL A 100 -1.55 7.67 -1.73
CA VAL A 100 -2.21 6.71 -2.63
C VAL A 100 -1.96 5.27 -2.17
N ASP A 101 -0.74 4.96 -1.77
CA ASP A 101 -0.38 3.62 -1.31
C ASP A 101 -1.00 3.34 0.08
N SER A 102 -1.00 4.29 1.02
CA SER A 102 -1.74 4.19 2.28
C SER A 102 -3.24 3.97 2.08
N ALA A 103 -3.86 4.66 1.12
CA ALA A 103 -5.27 4.42 0.80
C ALA A 103 -5.54 3.01 0.25
N ARG A 104 -4.56 2.38 -0.41
CA ARG A 104 -4.67 1.00 -0.88
C ARG A 104 -4.53 0.00 0.25
N GLU A 105 -3.59 0.23 1.17
CA GLU A 105 -3.43 -0.62 2.35
C GLU A 105 -4.69 -0.58 3.22
N GLU A 106 -5.28 0.59 3.45
CA GLU A 106 -6.57 0.73 4.15
C GLU A 106 -7.69 -0.08 3.47
N MET A 107 -7.76 -0.06 2.14
CA MET A 107 -8.71 -0.90 1.39
C MET A 107 -8.40 -2.41 1.55
N TYR A 108 -7.14 -2.80 1.61
CA TYR A 108 -6.79 -4.20 1.83
C TYR A 108 -7.17 -4.68 3.24
N ASP A 109 -7.00 -3.83 4.26
CA ASP A 109 -7.42 -4.12 5.63
C ASP A 109 -8.95 -4.33 5.72
N ASP A 110 -9.72 -3.47 5.02
CA ASP A 110 -11.18 -3.62 4.89
C ASP A 110 -11.55 -4.94 4.20
N ILE A 111 -10.87 -5.27 3.10
CA ILE A 111 -11.08 -6.52 2.35
C ILE A 111 -10.73 -7.72 3.22
N GLU A 112 -9.62 -7.67 3.98
CA GLU A 112 -9.20 -8.75 4.87
C GLU A 112 -10.23 -8.97 5.99
N SER A 113 -10.76 -7.88 6.56
CA SER A 113 -11.84 -7.94 7.56
C SER A 113 -13.09 -8.62 7.01
N ILE A 114 -13.53 -8.24 5.80
CA ILE A 114 -14.67 -8.88 5.12
C ILE A 114 -14.36 -10.35 4.82
N LEU A 115 -13.17 -10.65 4.33
CA LEU A 115 -12.74 -12.00 3.98
C LEU A 115 -12.78 -12.92 5.21
N LEU A 116 -12.22 -12.48 6.33
CA LEU A 116 -12.19 -13.24 7.58
C LEU A 116 -13.60 -13.47 8.13
N ASN A 117 -14.47 -12.45 8.06
CA ASN A 117 -15.87 -12.60 8.46
C ASN A 117 -16.57 -13.68 7.62
N LYS A 118 -16.41 -13.68 6.29
CA LYS A 118 -16.98 -14.69 5.41
C LYS A 118 -16.45 -16.11 5.67
N ILE A 119 -15.19 -16.22 6.07
CA ILE A 119 -14.57 -17.51 6.37
C ILE A 119 -15.09 -18.06 7.70
N ILE A 120 -15.04 -17.26 8.76
CA ILE A 120 -15.24 -17.71 10.14
C ILE A 120 -16.72 -17.71 10.52
N VAL A 121 -17.46 -16.67 10.14
CA VAL A 121 -18.85 -16.47 10.58
C VAL A 121 -19.83 -17.08 9.57
N GLU A 122 -19.68 -16.76 8.28
CA GLU A 122 -20.56 -17.29 7.23
C GLU A 122 -20.21 -18.74 6.83
N GLY A 123 -19.05 -19.25 7.24
CA GLY A 123 -18.63 -20.63 6.99
C GLY A 123 -18.30 -20.93 5.52
N ASN A 124 -17.81 -19.94 4.76
CA ASN A 124 -17.48 -20.15 3.35
C ASN A 124 -16.27 -21.08 3.18
N THR A 125 -16.54 -22.37 2.93
CA THR A 125 -15.51 -23.42 2.85
C THR A 125 -14.51 -23.18 1.73
N ARG A 126 -14.93 -22.59 0.60
CA ARG A 126 -14.01 -22.31 -0.52
C ARG A 126 -12.98 -21.24 -0.14
N LEU A 127 -13.43 -20.16 0.51
CA LEU A 127 -12.54 -19.11 1.02
C LEU A 127 -11.66 -19.63 2.16
N LEU A 128 -12.19 -20.48 3.03
CA LEU A 128 -11.41 -21.13 4.09
C LEU A 128 -10.26 -21.95 3.52
N MET A 129 -10.53 -22.82 2.54
CA MET A 129 -9.50 -23.63 1.89
C MET A 129 -8.44 -22.76 1.19
N PHE A 130 -8.89 -21.70 0.49
CA PHE A 130 -7.97 -20.75 -0.14
C PHE A 130 -7.09 -20.02 0.87
N TYR A 131 -7.69 -19.50 1.95
CA TYR A 131 -6.99 -18.82 3.03
C TYR A 131 -5.99 -19.74 3.74
N ALA A 132 -6.38 -20.97 4.09
CA ALA A 132 -5.49 -21.95 4.68
C ALA A 132 -4.30 -22.27 3.75
N SER A 133 -4.54 -22.43 2.46
CA SER A 133 -3.47 -22.70 1.48
C SER A 133 -2.46 -21.57 1.30
N THR A 134 -2.85 -20.33 1.64
CA THR A 134 -2.00 -19.15 1.50
C THR A 134 -1.29 -18.77 2.81
N ARG A 135 -2.01 -18.78 3.95
CA ARG A 135 -1.51 -18.34 5.26
C ARG A 135 -1.04 -19.46 6.18
N MET A 136 -1.47 -20.71 5.99
CA MET A 136 -1.15 -21.85 6.87
C MET A 136 -0.29 -22.91 6.16
N LYS A 137 0.60 -22.47 5.26
CA LYS A 137 1.48 -23.36 4.48
C LYS A 137 2.41 -24.18 5.36
N ASP A 138 2.90 -23.58 6.44
CA ASP A 138 3.69 -24.20 7.50
C ASP A 138 2.97 -25.38 8.18
N ARG A 139 1.64 -25.41 8.13
CA ARG A 139 0.80 -26.47 8.70
C ARG A 139 0.38 -27.54 7.68
N GLY A 140 0.96 -27.53 6.47
CA GLY A 140 0.69 -28.53 5.44
C GLY A 140 -0.51 -28.26 4.53
N TYR A 141 -1.10 -27.07 4.58
CA TYR A 141 -2.21 -26.69 3.68
C TYR A 141 -1.75 -26.19 2.30
N GLY A 142 -0.43 -26.09 2.08
CA GLY A 142 0.12 -25.69 0.80
C GLY A 142 -0.18 -26.70 -0.31
N SER A 143 -0.39 -26.20 -1.53
CA SER A 143 -0.56 -27.04 -2.71
C SER A 143 0.76 -27.72 -3.07
N THR A 144 0.81 -29.04 -2.91
CA THR A 144 1.92 -29.87 -3.39
C THR A 144 1.60 -30.34 -4.81
N VAL A 145 2.36 -29.85 -5.79
CA VAL A 145 2.26 -30.36 -7.17
C VAL A 145 3.18 -31.57 -7.30
N ILE A 146 2.61 -32.77 -7.37
CA ILE A 146 3.36 -33.98 -7.67
C ILE A 146 3.39 -34.12 -9.20
N VAL A 147 4.52 -33.77 -9.82
CA VAL A 147 4.75 -34.04 -11.24
C VAL A 147 5.14 -35.51 -11.38
N LYS A 148 4.21 -36.37 -11.82
CA LYS A 148 4.53 -37.75 -12.21
C LYS A 148 5.22 -37.73 -13.58
N GLY A 149 6.53 -37.49 -13.58
CA GLY A 149 7.40 -37.94 -14.66
C GLY A 149 7.79 -39.39 -14.38
N ASP A 150 7.86 -40.23 -15.40
CA ASP A 150 8.43 -41.58 -15.29
C ASP A 150 9.74 -41.52 -14.50
N ASN A 151 9.73 -42.10 -13.30
CA ASN A 151 10.85 -42.34 -12.38
C ASN A 151 12.06 -41.40 -12.49
N ARG A 152 11.89 -40.09 -12.25
CA ARG A 152 12.94 -39.24 -11.65
C ARG A 152 12.30 -38.21 -10.72
N LEU A 153 12.66 -38.27 -9.44
CA LEU A 153 12.25 -37.29 -8.43
C LEU A 153 12.78 -35.90 -8.83
N ILE A 154 11.90 -34.98 -9.20
CA ILE A 154 12.24 -33.56 -9.32
C ILE A 154 11.58 -32.85 -8.14
N GLN A 155 12.38 -32.53 -7.13
CA GLN A 155 11.99 -31.58 -6.08
C GLN A 155 11.69 -30.22 -6.73
N GLY A 156 10.61 -29.58 -6.31
CA GLY A 156 10.13 -28.31 -6.86
C GLY A 156 11.25 -27.29 -7.02
N TYR A 157 11.23 -26.59 -8.16
CA TYR A 157 12.20 -25.55 -8.48
C TYR A 157 12.22 -24.46 -7.41
N SER A 158 13.18 -24.52 -6.49
CA SER A 158 13.89 -23.29 -6.14
C SER A 158 14.80 -23.01 -7.34
N ASN A 159 14.72 -21.80 -7.90
CA ASN A 159 15.57 -21.41 -9.01
C ASN A 159 17.01 -21.30 -8.47
N LYS A 160 17.77 -22.41 -8.46
CA LYS A 160 19.12 -22.53 -7.90
C LYS A 160 20.12 -21.52 -8.50
N TYR A 161 19.73 -20.87 -9.60
CA TYR A 161 20.53 -19.92 -10.36
C TYR A 161 19.97 -18.49 -10.31
N SER A 162 18.92 -18.22 -9.53
CA SER A 162 18.43 -16.85 -9.36
C SER A 162 19.45 -16.02 -8.58
N GLY A 163 20.12 -15.08 -9.28
CA GLY A 163 21.12 -14.18 -8.70
C GLY A 163 22.56 -14.41 -9.17
N MET A 164 22.81 -15.38 -10.05
CA MET A 164 24.12 -15.54 -10.70
C MET A 164 24.26 -14.59 -11.89
N THR A 165 25.46 -14.06 -12.10
CA THR A 165 25.78 -13.31 -13.31
C THR A 165 25.89 -14.24 -14.52
N ILE A 166 25.75 -13.68 -15.73
CA ILE A 166 25.82 -14.46 -16.97
C ILE A 166 27.14 -15.27 -17.05
N GLU A 167 28.25 -14.65 -16.65
CA GLU A 167 29.58 -15.29 -16.62
C GLU A 167 29.66 -16.51 -15.68
N GLN A 168 28.98 -16.44 -14.53
CA GLN A 168 28.91 -17.54 -13.57
C GLN A 168 28.06 -18.69 -14.09
N LEU A 169 27.03 -18.40 -14.90
CA LEU A 169 26.22 -19.42 -15.56
C LEU A 169 27.01 -20.11 -16.66
N ASP A 170 27.74 -19.35 -17.47
CA ASP A 170 28.53 -19.88 -18.58
C ASP A 170 29.67 -20.80 -18.11
N SER A 171 30.35 -20.44 -17.02
CA SER A 171 31.38 -21.30 -16.41
C SER A 171 30.78 -22.62 -15.93
N LYS A 172 29.56 -22.59 -15.37
CA LYS A 172 28.87 -23.78 -14.90
C LYS A 172 28.39 -24.68 -16.04
N ILE A 173 28.03 -24.09 -17.17
CA ILE A 173 27.63 -24.82 -18.38
C ILE A 173 28.85 -25.56 -18.95
N SER A 174 30.01 -24.91 -18.99
CA SER A 174 31.26 -25.54 -19.46
C SER A 174 31.66 -26.75 -18.61
N GLU A 175 31.64 -26.60 -17.28
CA GLU A 175 31.93 -27.71 -16.34
C GLU A 175 31.01 -28.92 -16.56
N LEU A 176 29.74 -28.70 -16.90
CA LEU A 176 28.76 -29.76 -17.12
C LEU A 176 28.89 -30.44 -18.49
N GLN A 177 29.46 -29.76 -19.47
CA GLN A 177 29.72 -30.31 -20.80
C GLN A 177 30.94 -31.23 -20.82
N ASP A 178 31.95 -30.92 -20.00
CA ASP A 178 33.17 -31.74 -19.88
C ASP A 178 32.90 -33.11 -19.21
N PHE A 179 31.87 -33.21 -18.37
CA PHE A 179 31.46 -34.48 -17.74
C PHE A 179 30.69 -35.45 -18.67
N LYS A 180 30.44 -35.07 -19.94
CA LYS A 180 29.71 -35.90 -20.93
C LYS A 180 30.61 -36.55 -21.99
N GLN A 181 31.93 -36.39 -21.91
CA GLN A 181 32.93 -37.20 -22.64
C GLN A 181 33.41 -38.37 -21.78
#